data_AF-A0A954YY57-F1
#
_entry.id   AF-A0A954YY57-F1
#
_cell.length_a   1.000
_cell.length_b   1.000
_cell.length_c   1.000
_cell.angle_alpha   90.00
_cell.angle_beta   90.00
_cell.angle_gamma   90.00
#
_symmetry.space_group_name_H-M   'P 1'
#
loop_
_entity.id
_entity.type
_entity.pdbx_description
1 polymer ?
#
loop_
_entity_poly.entity_id
_entity_poly.type
_entity_poly.pdbx_seq_one_letter_code
_entity_poly.pdbx_strand_id
1 'polypeptide(L)'
;FGGKMKQPTGAPAEWEGEILREAGLSPEVWDKFPQLTSGTRRAYLIRPEGLIVEEEGPGTICFRFTLPSGAYATTLLREFQKGEEAAPSEK
;
A
#
# COMPACT_ATOMS: atom_id res chain seq x y z
N PHE A 1 4.21 10.97 -4.95
CA PHE A 1 4.24 12.35 -5.46
C PHE A 1 5.53 13.04 -5.04
N GLY A 2 6.02 13.99 -5.83
CA GLY A 2 7.21 14.78 -5.51
C GLY A 2 7.97 15.25 -6.75
N GLY A 3 8.78 16.30 -6.58
CA GLY A 3 9.37 17.04 -7.70
C GLY A 3 10.46 16.29 -8.47
N LYS A 4 11.08 15.27 -7.87
CA LYS A 4 12.13 14.44 -8.51
C LYS A 4 11.62 13.04 -8.92
N MET A 5 10.36 12.74 -8.64
CA MET A 5 9.76 11.45 -8.94
C MET A 5 9.44 11.33 -10.43
N LYS A 6 9.65 10.14 -11.01
CA LYS A 6 9.16 9.81 -12.36
C LYS A 6 7.63 9.89 -12.41
N GLN A 7 7.12 10.82 -13.21
CA GLN A 7 5.68 11.02 -13.35
C GLN A 7 5.02 9.86 -14.12
N PRO A 8 3.79 9.47 -13.74
CA PRO A 8 2.97 8.57 -14.55
C PRO A 8 2.54 9.24 -15.87
N THR A 9 2.04 8.42 -16.80
CA THR A 9 1.43 8.88 -18.05
C THR A 9 0.10 8.15 -18.27
N GLY A 10 -0.80 8.72 -19.08
CA GLY A 10 -2.12 8.15 -19.36
C GLY A 10 -3.03 8.12 -18.12
N ALA A 11 -3.91 7.11 -18.03
CA ALA A 11 -4.91 7.00 -16.97
C ALA A 11 -4.33 7.07 -15.53
N PRO A 12 -3.18 6.44 -15.20
CA PRO A 12 -2.58 6.61 -13.88
C PRO A 12 -2.25 8.07 -13.53
N ALA A 13 -1.87 8.90 -14.51
CA ALA A 13 -1.62 10.32 -14.27
C ALA A 13 -2.90 11.10 -13.95
N GLU A 14 -4.00 10.76 -14.63
CA GLU A 14 -5.31 11.33 -14.37
C GLU A 14 -5.80 10.96 -12.97
N TRP A 15 -5.71 9.68 -12.58
CA TRP A 15 -6.11 9.22 -11.24
C TRP A 15 -5.26 9.82 -10.12
N GLU A 16 -3.94 9.82 -10.29
CA GLU A 16 -3.01 10.43 -9.33
C GLU A 16 -3.26 11.94 -9.18
N GLY A 17 -3.54 12.64 -10.28
CA GLY A 17 -3.88 14.06 -10.28
C GLY A 17 -5.20 14.36 -9.58
N GLU A 18 -6.23 13.53 -9.80
CA GLU A 18 -7.53 13.69 -9.16
C GLU A 18 -7.45 13.53 -7.64
N ILE A 19 -6.75 12.49 -7.15
CA ILE A 19 -6.53 12.27 -5.72
C ILE A 19 -5.81 13.46 -5.07
N LEU A 20 -4.80 14.02 -5.74
CA LEU A 20 -4.09 15.20 -5.23
C LEU A 20 -5.00 16.43 -5.18
N ARG A 21 -5.83 16.64 -6.22
CA ARG A 21 -6.78 17.75 -6.29
C ARG A 21 -7.82 17.65 -5.18
N GLU A 22 -8.36 16.46 -4.94
CA GLU A 22 -9.28 16.18 -3.82
C GLU A 22 -8.64 16.44 -2.45
N ALA A 23 -7.34 16.15 -2.32
CA ALA A 23 -6.56 16.46 -1.12
C ALA A 23 -6.14 17.95 -1.02
N GLY A 24 -6.50 18.79 -1.99
CA GLY A 24 -6.12 20.21 -2.02
C GLY A 24 -4.62 20.45 -2.25
N LEU A 25 -3.90 19.47 -2.82
CA LEU A 25 -2.47 19.53 -3.07
C LEU A 25 -2.22 19.84 -4.54
N SER A 26 -1.46 20.91 -4.78
CA SER A 26 -1.05 21.31 -6.12
C SER A 26 0.45 21.03 -6.34
N PRO A 27 0.91 20.90 -7.60
CA PRO A 27 2.31 20.59 -7.91
C PRO A 27 3.32 21.58 -7.33
N GLU A 28 2.94 22.84 -7.13
CA GLU A 28 3.80 23.90 -6.60
C GLU A 28 4.25 23.63 -5.16
N VAL A 29 3.51 22.78 -4.41
CA VAL A 29 3.91 22.33 -3.07
C VAL A 29 5.25 21.60 -3.12
N TRP A 30 5.56 20.91 -4.22
CA TRP A 30 6.78 20.14 -4.36
C TRP A 30 8.02 21.04 -4.50
N ASP A 31 7.86 22.20 -5.14
CA ASP A 31 8.92 23.20 -5.33
C ASP A 31 9.14 24.04 -4.07
N LYS A 32 8.11 24.20 -3.24
CA LYS A 32 8.20 24.94 -1.97
C LYS A 32 9.01 24.19 -0.91
N PHE A 33 8.97 22.85 -0.91
CA PHE A 33 9.66 22.01 0.09
C PHE A 33 10.49 20.87 -0.54
N PRO A 34 11.42 21.16 -1.46
CA PRO A 34 12.02 20.16 -2.35
C PRO A 34 12.86 19.10 -1.61
N GLN A 35 13.35 19.41 -0.42
CA GLN A 35 14.11 18.48 0.43
C GLN A 35 13.21 17.49 1.19
N LEU A 36 11.94 17.84 1.40
CA LEU A 36 10.96 17.01 2.10
C LEU A 36 10.06 16.23 1.11
N THR A 37 9.91 16.75 -0.11
CA THR A 37 8.95 16.25 -1.11
C THR A 37 9.63 15.82 -2.42
N SER A 38 10.80 15.20 -2.33
CA SER A 38 11.51 14.66 -3.50
C SER A 38 10.67 13.61 -4.24
N GLY A 39 10.00 12.74 -3.49
CA GLY A 39 9.11 11.70 -3.98
C GLY A 39 9.84 10.47 -4.54
N THR A 40 9.15 9.34 -4.54
CA THR A 40 9.63 8.08 -5.13
C THR A 40 8.46 7.25 -5.65
N ARG A 41 8.75 6.23 -6.46
CA ARG A 41 7.75 5.26 -6.94
C ARG A 41 7.84 3.98 -6.11
N ARG A 42 6.69 3.37 -5.89
CA ARG A 42 6.54 2.10 -5.19
C ARG A 42 5.61 1.19 -5.99
N ALA A 43 5.88 -0.11 -5.97
CA ALA A 43 4.98 -1.10 -6.58
C ALA A 43 3.59 -1.01 -5.95
N TYR A 44 2.57 -0.91 -6.79
CA TYR A 44 1.17 -0.83 -6.36
C TYR A 44 0.66 -2.17 -5.83
N LEU A 45 1.04 -3.26 -6.51
CA LEU A 45 0.72 -4.62 -6.11
C LEU A 45 2.01 -5.40 -5.83
N ILE A 46 1.96 -6.23 -4.80
CA ILE A 46 3.06 -7.13 -4.41
C ILE A 46 2.49 -8.53 -4.42
N ARG A 47 3.20 -9.47 -5.06
CA ARG A 47 2.88 -10.90 -4.97
C ARG A 47 3.90 -11.56 -4.05
N PRO A 48 3.49 -12.20 -2.95
CA PRO A 48 4.41 -12.95 -2.11
C PRO A 48 5.01 -14.12 -2.90
N GLU A 49 6.29 -14.37 -2.69
CA GLU A 49 6.97 -15.53 -3.26
C GLU A 49 6.85 -16.72 -2.31
N GLY A 50 6.63 -17.91 -2.86
CA GLY A 50 6.59 -19.15 -2.09
C GLY A 50 5.52 -19.18 -1.01
N LEU A 51 4.34 -18.57 -1.27
CA LEU A 51 3.25 -18.57 -0.31
C LEU A 51 2.74 -19.99 -0.05
N ILE A 52 2.89 -20.44 1.19
CA ILE A 52 2.36 -21.69 1.73
C ILE A 52 1.45 -21.32 2.91
N VAL A 53 0.27 -21.94 2.95
CA VAL A 53 -0.73 -21.74 4.00
C VAL A 53 -1.20 -23.12 4.46
N GLU A 54 -0.97 -23.45 5.72
CA GLU A 54 -1.22 -24.78 6.29
C GLU A 54 -1.87 -24.68 7.66
N GLU A 55 -2.73 -25.64 8.01
CA GLU A 55 -3.25 -25.79 9.36
C GLU A 55 -2.20 -26.51 10.23
N GLU A 56 -1.77 -25.89 11.33
CA GLU A 56 -0.80 -26.49 12.29
C GLU A 56 -1.48 -26.99 13.58
N GLY A 57 -2.81 -26.92 13.65
CA GLY A 57 -3.63 -27.42 14.75
C GLY A 57 -5.02 -26.77 14.73
N PRO A 58 -5.94 -27.22 15.61
CA PRO A 58 -7.31 -26.71 15.61
C PRO A 58 -7.36 -25.18 15.72
N GLY A 59 -7.91 -24.52 14.71
CA GLY A 59 -8.04 -23.06 14.65
C GLY A 59 -6.72 -22.30 14.46
N THR A 60 -5.61 -22.96 14.13
CA THR A 60 -4.30 -22.35 13.93
C THR A 60 -3.85 -22.50 12.48
N ILE A 61 -3.66 -21.38 11.79
CA ILE A 61 -3.14 -21.34 10.42
C ILE A 61 -1.73 -20.75 10.42
N CYS A 62 -0.80 -21.45 9.79
CA CYS A 62 0.57 -21.02 9.60
C CYS A 62 0.79 -20.56 8.15
N PHE A 63 1.42 -19.39 8.01
CA PHE A 63 1.78 -18.81 6.72
C PHE A 63 3.29 -18.76 6.58
N ARG A 64 3.81 -19.23 5.44
CA ARG A 64 5.22 -19.11 5.05
C ARG A 64 5.29 -18.42 3.70
N PHE A 65 6.05 -17.34 3.59
CA PHE A 65 6.19 -16.57 2.36
C PHE A 65 7.39 -15.62 2.45
N THR A 66 7.86 -15.17 1.29
CA THR A 66 8.88 -14.12 1.17
C THR A 66 8.25 -12.86 0.58
N LEU A 67 8.67 -11.70 1.09
CA LEU A 67 8.27 -10.38 0.58
C LEU A 67 9.50 -9.55 0.20
N PRO A 68 9.37 -8.66 -0.80
CA PRO A 68 10.42 -7.71 -1.11
C PRO A 68 10.66 -6.75 0.06
N SER A 69 11.85 -6.16 0.11
CA SER A 69 12.20 -5.20 1.15
C SER A 69 11.21 -4.03 1.21
N GLY A 70 10.89 -3.63 2.44
CA GLY A 70 9.94 -2.56 2.71
C GLY A 70 8.48 -2.93 2.54
N ALA A 71 8.12 -4.16 2.13
CA ALA A 71 6.75 -4.68 2.19
C ALA A 71 6.43 -5.26 3.57
N TYR A 72 5.16 -5.28 3.95
CA TYR A 72 4.72 -5.68 5.28
C TYR A 72 3.87 -6.94 5.21
N ALA A 73 4.18 -7.92 6.07
CA ALA A 73 3.41 -9.16 6.23
C ALA A 73 1.93 -8.89 6.58
N THR A 74 1.68 -7.84 7.36
CA THR A 74 0.32 -7.42 7.75
C THR A 74 -0.54 -7.02 6.55
N THR A 75 0.05 -6.46 5.49
CA THR A 75 -0.70 -6.17 4.25
C THR A 75 -1.21 -7.45 3.60
N LEU A 76 -0.43 -8.52 3.61
CA LEU A 76 -0.87 -9.82 3.10
C LEU A 76 -1.93 -10.45 4.02
N LEU A 77 -1.66 -10.53 5.32
CA LEU A 77 -2.58 -11.14 6.28
C LEU A 77 -3.93 -10.43 6.31
N ARG A 78 -3.95 -9.11 6.13
CA ARG A 78 -5.19 -8.34 6.00
C ARG A 78 -6.09 -8.86 4.89
N GLU A 79 -5.55 -9.39 3.79
CA GLU A 79 -6.37 -9.95 2.71
C GLU A 79 -7.03 -11.28 3.09
N PHE A 80 -6.48 -12.02 4.06
CA PHE A 80 -7.07 -13.27 4.59
C PHE A 80 -7.97 -13.04 5.80
N GLN A 81 -7.71 -11.98 6.57
CA GLN A 81 -8.42 -11.65 7.80
C GLN A 81 -9.66 -10.77 7.58
N LYS A 82 -10.00 -10.43 6.34
CA LYS A 82 -11.26 -9.73 6.01
C LYS A 82 -12.45 -10.69 6.11
N GLY A 83 -12.75 -11.11 7.35
CA GLY A 83 -14.12 -11.25 7.81
C GLY A 83 -14.64 -9.85 8.16
N GLU A 84 -15.96 -9.68 8.13
CA GLU A 84 -16.71 -8.43 8.28
C GLU A 84 -16.11 -7.43 9.29
N GLU A 85 -16.28 -6.14 8.98
CA GLU A 85 -16.16 -5.00 9.91
C GLU A 85 -16.29 -5.47 11.35
N ALA A 86 -15.18 -5.40 12.12
CA ALA A 86 -15.14 -5.89 13.48
C ALA A 86 -16.38 -5.38 14.24
N ALA A 87 -17.34 -6.28 14.49
CA ALA A 87 -18.56 -5.96 15.18
C ALA A 87 -18.16 -5.26 16.49
N PRO A 88 -18.74 -4.09 16.81
CA PRO A 88 -18.35 -3.37 18.01
C PRO A 88 -18.54 -4.30 19.20
N SER A 89 -17.46 -4.54 19.93
CA SER A 89 -17.50 -5.36 21.13
C SER A 89 -18.42 -4.71 22.14
N GLU A 90 -19.57 -5.34 22.40
CA GLU A 90 -20.47 -4.96 23.48
C GLU A 90 -19.72 -5.10 24.82
N LYS A 91 -19.66 -4.00 25.57
CA LYS A 91 -19.32 -3.99 26.99
C LYS A 91 -20.60 -3.96 27.79
#